data_AF-A0A920BMX1-F1
#
_entry.id   AF-A0A920BMX1-F1
#
_cell.length_a   1.000
_cell.length_b   1.000
_cell.length_c   1.000
_cell.angle_alpha   90.00
_cell.angle_beta   90.00
_cell.angle_gamma   90.00
#
_symmetry.space_group_name_H-M   'P 1'
#
loop_
_entity.id
_entity.type
_entity.pdbx_description
1 polymer ?
#
loop_
_entity_poly.entity_id
_entity_poly.type
_entity_poly.pdbx_seq_one_letter_code
_entity_poly.pdbx_strand_id
1 'polypeptide(L)'
;MKALVFERKELIRCCVYWLSVSWSWFSSWALSLKDIEPPEIPADGWKEVFPIAVGYMWKDLATVDGKSSRYFDPLVSFPFVPGHEYSETRRWNEGCLEPVLRGRKSREQPAFEGACPGDGDDYGYL
;
A
#
# COMPACT_ATOMS: atom_id res chain seq x y z
N MET A 1 -10.50 10.95 -6.18
CA MET A 1 -10.50 10.92 -4.70
C MET A 1 -9.19 11.45 -4.17
N LYS A 2 -9.17 12.05 -2.98
CA LYS A 2 -7.91 12.43 -2.30
C LYS A 2 -7.28 11.20 -1.65
N ALA A 3 -5.98 11.00 -1.84
CA ALA A 3 -5.23 9.92 -1.23
C ALA A 3 -3.82 10.37 -0.86
N LEU A 4 -3.30 9.83 0.25
CA LEU A 4 -1.89 9.95 0.57
C LEU A 4 -1.12 8.95 -0.30
N VAL A 5 -0.18 9.42 -1.11
CA VAL A 5 0.54 8.61 -2.08
C VAL A 5 2.01 8.55 -1.69
N PHE A 6 2.54 7.32 -1.58
CA PHE A 6 3.94 7.05 -1.37
C PHE A 6 4.64 6.75 -2.71
N GLU A 7 5.71 7.50 -2.96
CA GLU A 7 6.59 7.35 -4.13
C GLU A 7 8.00 6.99 -3.68
N ARG A 8 8.57 5.93 -4.26
CA ARG A 8 9.99 5.64 -4.05
C ARG A 8 10.84 6.62 -4.82
N LYS A 9 11.55 7.46 -4.07
CA LYS A 9 12.55 8.38 -4.59
C LYS A 9 13.94 7.76 -4.47
N GLU A 10 14.20 6.71 -5.25
CA GLU A 10 15.47 5.94 -5.21
C GLU A 10 16.69 6.85 -5.41
N LEU A 11 16.61 7.82 -6.32
CA LEU A 11 17.68 8.79 -6.54
C LEU A 11 17.99 9.63 -5.28
N ILE A 12 16.94 10.08 -4.56
CA ILE A 12 17.12 10.83 -3.32
C ILE A 12 17.70 9.90 -2.25
N ARG A 13 17.26 8.64 -2.17
CA ARG A 13 17.83 7.65 -1.25
C ARG A 13 19.32 7.44 -1.51
N CYS A 14 19.71 7.24 -2.77
CA CYS A 14 21.09 7.11 -3.17
C CYS A 14 21.90 8.36 -2.78
N CYS A 15 21.41 9.56 -3.07
CA CYS A 15 22.09 10.80 -2.68
C CYS A 15 22.27 10.92 -1.17
N VAL A 16 21.23 10.61 -0.38
CA VAL A 16 21.29 10.65 1.09
C VAL A 16 22.33 9.65 1.63
N TYR A 17 22.36 8.44 1.07
CA TYR A 17 23.36 7.42 1.42
C TYR A 17 24.79 7.89 1.09
N TRP A 18 25.02 8.37 -0.14
CA TRP A 18 26.31 8.87 -0.58
C TRP A 18 26.81 10.07 0.24
N LEU A 19 25.90 10.96 0.62
CA LEU A 19 26.22 12.13 1.44
C LEU A 19 26.31 11.82 2.94
N SER A 20 26.10 10.55 3.35
CA SER A 20 26.05 10.14 4.77
C SER A 20 25.07 10.96 5.62
N VAL A 21 23.98 11.46 5.01
CA VAL A 21 22.96 12.25 5.70
C VAL A 21 21.85 11.32 6.20
N SER A 22 21.16 11.70 7.28
CA SER A 22 20.04 10.91 7.78
C SER A 22 18.83 10.98 6.83
N TRP A 23 18.32 9.81 6.42
CA TRP A 23 17.10 9.69 5.62
C TRP A 23 15.86 10.25 6.31
N SER A 24 15.81 10.26 7.66
CA SER A 24 14.65 10.78 8.39
C SER A 24 14.36 12.25 8.11
N TRP A 25 15.34 13.01 7.61
CA TRP A 25 15.19 14.43 7.27
C TRP A 25 14.48 14.63 5.93
N PHE A 26 14.45 13.60 5.08
CA PHE A 26 13.89 13.63 3.74
C PHE A 26 12.77 12.60 3.55
N SER A 27 12.46 11.79 4.56
CA SER A 27 11.49 10.69 4.47
C SER A 27 10.08 11.18 4.12
N SER A 28 9.68 12.35 4.63
CA SER A 28 8.41 13.00 4.29
C SER A 28 8.29 13.38 2.82
N TRP A 29 9.40 13.55 2.09
CA TRP A 29 9.38 13.92 0.67
C TRP A 29 8.88 12.79 -0.23
N ALA A 30 8.86 11.55 0.28
CA ALA A 30 8.30 10.40 -0.41
C ALA A 30 6.77 10.30 -0.27
N LEU A 31 6.15 11.09 0.61
CA LEU A 31 4.71 11.15 0.81
C LEU A 31 4.12 12.44 0.26
N SER A 32 2.97 12.35 -0.40
CA SER A 32 2.24 13.52 -0.87
C SER A 32 0.74 13.26 -0.91
N LEU A 33 -0.06 14.26 -0.54
CA LEU A 33 -1.51 14.22 -0.71
C LEU A 33 -1.85 14.57 -2.16
N LYS A 34 -2.48 13.64 -2.88
CA LYS A 34 -2.84 13.81 -4.30
C LYS A 34 -4.32 13.51 -4.53
N ASP A 35 -4.88 14.13 -5.57
CA ASP A 35 -6.13 13.68 -6.17
C ASP A 35 -5.81 12.57 -7.19
N ILE A 36 -6.35 11.38 -6.98
CA ILE A 36 -6.17 10.19 -7.82
C ILE A 36 -7.52 9.66 -8.32
N GLU A 37 -7.51 8.89 -9.39
CA GLU A 37 -8.70 8.15 -9.82
C GLU A 37 -9.01 7.01 -8.82
N PRO A 38 -10.27 6.83 -8.41
CA PRO A 38 -10.66 5.67 -7.61
C PRO A 38 -10.33 4.36 -8.36
N PRO A 39 -9.94 3.29 -7.66
CA PRO A 39 -9.71 2.00 -8.29
C PRO A 39 -11.02 1.43 -8.85
N GLU A 40 -10.91 0.72 -9.99
CA GLU A 40 -12.02 -0.07 -10.53
C GLU A 40 -12.39 -1.23 -9.59
N ILE A 41 -13.66 -1.61 -9.60
CA ILE A 41 -14.16 -2.75 -8.82
C ILE A 41 -13.65 -4.04 -9.46
N PRO A 42 -12.84 -4.86 -8.77
CA PRO A 42 -12.11 -5.96 -9.42
C PRO A 42 -12.99 -7.11 -9.92
N ALA A 43 -14.06 -7.44 -9.19
CA ALA A 43 -14.93 -8.57 -9.50
C ALA A 43 -16.33 -8.40 -8.87
N ASP A 44 -17.25 -9.31 -9.22
CA ASP A 44 -18.56 -9.39 -8.57
C ASP A 44 -18.43 -9.70 -7.07
N GLY A 45 -19.29 -9.10 -6.26
CA GLY A 45 -19.30 -9.27 -4.80
C GLY A 45 -18.46 -8.25 -4.01
N TRP A 46 -17.61 -7.48 -4.69
CA TRP A 46 -16.89 -6.36 -4.09
C TRP A 46 -17.84 -5.19 -3.77
N LYS A 47 -17.53 -4.48 -2.69
CA LYS A 47 -18.30 -3.30 -2.24
C LYS A 47 -17.38 -2.11 -2.10
N GLU A 48 -17.88 -0.95 -2.50
CA GLU A 48 -17.21 0.33 -2.22
C GLU A 48 -17.36 0.64 -0.72
N VAL A 49 -16.26 1.06 -0.10
CA VAL A 49 -16.21 1.45 1.31
C VAL A 49 -15.70 2.88 1.43
N PHE A 50 -16.30 3.65 2.34
CA PHE A 50 -15.91 5.03 2.62
C PHE A 50 -15.25 5.11 4.00
N PRO A 51 -13.91 5.03 4.08
CA PRO A 51 -13.22 5.05 5.36
C PRO A 51 -13.44 6.40 6.06
N ILE A 52 -13.80 6.35 7.35
CA ILE A 52 -13.88 7.55 8.19
C ILE A 52 -12.55 7.83 8.88
N ALA A 53 -11.81 6.77 9.22
CA ALA A 53 -10.48 6.86 9.77
C ALA A 53 -9.58 5.78 9.16
N VAL A 54 -8.30 6.14 9.01
CA VAL A 54 -7.24 5.24 8.58
C VAL A 54 -6.22 5.19 9.70
N GLY A 55 -5.96 3.98 10.21
CA GLY A 55 -4.89 3.74 11.17
C GLY A 55 -3.54 3.80 10.49
N TYR A 56 -2.56 4.41 11.16
CA TYR A 56 -1.16 4.36 10.76
C TYR A 56 -0.43 3.46 11.74
N MET A 57 0.18 2.38 11.23
CA MET A 57 0.98 1.48 12.04
C MET A 57 2.46 1.81 11.92
N TRP A 58 3.26 1.29 12.86
CA TRP A 58 4.72 1.32 12.81
C TRP A 58 5.30 0.86 11.47
N LYS A 59 4.66 -0.09 10.77
CA LYS A 59 5.09 -0.56 9.45
C LYS A 59 4.99 0.51 8.35
N ASP A 60 3.96 1.37 8.40
CA ASP A 60 3.82 2.49 7.48
C ASP A 60 4.95 3.51 7.72
N LEU A 61 5.21 3.83 8.99
CA LEU A 61 6.32 4.71 9.38
C LEU A 61 7.68 4.14 8.97
N ALA A 62 7.92 2.85 9.21
CA ALA A 62 9.15 2.18 8.80
C ALA A 62 9.35 2.23 7.27
N THR A 63 8.27 2.19 6.49
CA THR A 63 8.35 2.30 5.03
C THR A 63 8.75 3.71 4.59
N VAL A 64 8.13 4.73 5.20
CA VAL A 64 8.46 6.14 4.96
C VAL A 64 9.90 6.44 5.35
N ASP A 65 10.33 5.96 6.51
CA ASP A 65 11.69 6.05 7.03
C ASP A 65 12.69 5.16 6.31
N GLY A 66 12.25 4.36 5.33
CA GLY A 66 13.11 3.46 4.57
C GLY A 66 13.83 2.39 5.37
N LYS A 67 13.22 2.00 6.49
CA LYS A 67 13.62 0.90 7.36
C LYS A 67 12.85 -0.38 7.05
N SER A 68 11.88 -0.35 6.12
CA SER A 68 11.19 -1.55 5.67
C SER A 68 12.12 -2.42 4.80
N SER A 69 12.02 -3.73 4.98
CA SER A 69 12.73 -4.70 4.13
C SER A 69 12.25 -4.59 2.69
N ARG A 70 13.19 -4.69 1.74
CA ARG A 70 12.89 -4.76 0.30
C ARG A 70 12.50 -6.16 -0.18
N TYR A 71 12.41 -7.13 0.73
CA TYR A 71 12.14 -8.53 0.39
C TYR A 71 10.85 -8.70 -0.44
N PHE A 72 9.81 -7.93 -0.12
CA PHE A 72 8.53 -7.98 -0.82
C PHE A 72 8.41 -6.94 -1.96
N ASP A 73 9.49 -6.23 -2.31
CA ASP A 73 9.50 -5.26 -3.40
C ASP A 73 8.95 -5.81 -4.74
N PRO A 74 9.22 -7.08 -5.13
CA PRO A 74 8.67 -7.63 -6.38
C PRO A 74 7.14 -7.76 -6.36
N LEU A 75 6.55 -7.86 -5.16
CA LEU A 75 5.12 -8.01 -4.96
C LEU A 75 4.39 -6.67 -4.86
N VAL A 76 5.07 -5.54 -4.61
CA VAL A 76 4.40 -4.25 -4.42
C VAL A 76 4.60 -3.31 -5.61
N SER A 77 3.51 -2.69 -6.06
CA SER A 77 3.54 -1.66 -7.10
C SER A 77 3.82 -0.28 -6.52
N PHE A 78 4.54 0.56 -7.25
CA PHE A 78 4.76 1.95 -6.89
C PHE A 78 4.30 2.87 -8.02
N PRO A 79 3.73 4.05 -7.70
CA PRO A 79 3.37 4.52 -6.36
C PRO A 79 2.24 3.69 -5.71
N PHE A 80 2.13 3.74 -4.39
CA PHE A 80 1.02 3.10 -3.66
C PHE A 80 0.42 4.02 -2.59
N VAL A 81 -0.81 3.69 -2.16
CA VAL A 81 -1.51 4.38 -1.06
C VAL A 81 -1.32 3.54 0.21
N PRO A 82 -0.59 4.05 1.24
CA PRO A 82 -0.42 3.35 2.51
C PRO A 82 -1.69 3.45 3.38
N GLY A 83 -1.75 2.64 4.44
CA GLY A 83 -2.93 2.49 5.28
C GLY A 83 -3.54 1.11 5.10
N HIS A 84 -3.10 0.17 5.93
CA HIS A 84 -3.60 -1.20 5.95
C HIS A 84 -4.67 -1.40 7.03
N GLU A 85 -4.88 -0.41 7.88
CA GLU A 85 -5.93 -0.39 8.89
C GLU A 85 -6.89 0.74 8.56
N TYR A 86 -8.17 0.45 8.37
CA TYR A 86 -9.18 1.48 8.16
C TYR A 86 -10.50 1.03 8.77
N SER A 87 -11.21 1.98 9.37
CA SER A 87 -12.54 1.76 9.92
C SER A 87 -13.58 2.40 9.01
N GLU A 88 -14.60 1.62 8.68
CA GLU A 88 -15.80 2.12 8.05
C GLU A 88 -16.78 2.60 9.12
N THR A 89 -17.42 3.75 8.90
CA THR A 89 -18.65 4.08 9.62
C THR A 89 -19.54 4.93 8.74
N ARG A 90 -20.82 4.58 8.67
CA ARG A 90 -21.89 5.58 8.66
C ARG A 90 -23.22 5.06 9.18
N ARG A 91 -23.49 3.76 9.17
CA ARG A 91 -24.59 3.11 9.93
C ARG A 91 -24.31 1.61 10.19
N TRP A 92 -24.35 1.21 11.46
CA TRP A 92 -24.64 -0.14 12.02
C TRP A 92 -24.11 -1.40 11.30
N ASN A 93 -22.85 -1.42 10.89
CA ASN A 93 -22.08 -2.66 10.77
C ASN A 93 -20.63 -2.34 11.12
N GLU A 94 -20.22 -2.71 12.33
CA GLU A 94 -18.85 -2.55 12.80
C GLU A 94 -17.98 -3.63 12.14
N GLY A 95 -17.35 -3.29 11.03
CA GLY A 95 -16.38 -4.15 10.35
C GLY A 95 -14.99 -3.54 10.43
N CYS A 96 -14.03 -4.31 10.93
CA CYS A 96 -12.61 -4.06 10.66
C CYS A 96 -12.24 -4.85 9.41
N LEU A 97 -11.64 -4.19 8.42
CA LEU A 97 -11.18 -4.87 7.22
C LEU A 97 -9.78 -5.43 7.48
N GLU A 98 -9.61 -6.72 7.24
CA GLU A 98 -8.30 -7.38 7.35
C GLU A 98 -7.52 -7.15 6.04
N PRO A 99 -6.40 -6.42 6.08
CA PRO A 99 -5.58 -6.21 4.91
C PRO A 99 -4.82 -7.50 4.55
N VAL A 100 -5.27 -8.19 3.51
CA VAL A 100 -4.49 -9.27 2.91
C VAL A 100 -3.47 -8.66 1.95
N LEU A 101 -2.17 -8.91 2.20
CA LEU A 101 -1.10 -8.51 1.29
C LEU A 101 -1.35 -9.14 -0.08
N ARG A 102 -1.51 -8.32 -1.12
CA ARG A 102 -1.61 -8.79 -2.51
C ARG A 102 -0.80 -7.90 -3.43
N GLY A 103 -0.11 -8.53 -4.38
CA GLY A 103 0.63 -7.80 -5.40
C GLY A 103 -0.24 -7.36 -6.55
N ARG A 104 -0.60 -6.07 -6.58
CA ARG A 104 -1.44 -5.48 -7.64
C ARG A 104 -0.84 -5.60 -9.05
N LYS A 105 0.48 -5.80 -9.13
CA LYS A 105 1.25 -6.17 -10.31
C LYS A 105 2.52 -6.87 -9.82
N SER A 106 2.39 -8.11 -9.37
CA SER A 106 3.62 -8.88 -9.17
C SER A 106 4.35 -8.96 -10.51
N ARG A 107 5.67 -8.75 -10.51
CA ARG A 107 6.51 -9.18 -11.64
C ARG A 107 6.57 -10.71 -11.73
N GLU A 108 5.94 -11.40 -10.79
CA GLU A 108 5.85 -12.84 -10.71
C GLU A 108 4.54 -13.34 -11.31
N GLN A 109 4.57 -14.61 -11.72
CA GLN A 109 3.42 -15.28 -12.30
C GLN A 109 2.30 -15.43 -11.26
N PRO A 110 1.02 -15.37 -11.66
CA PRO A 110 -0.10 -15.65 -10.77
C PRO A 110 0.06 -17.05 -10.14
N ALA A 111 -0.45 -17.25 -8.92
CA ALA A 111 -0.28 -18.53 -8.23
C ALA A 111 -0.92 -19.71 -8.98
N PHE A 112 -1.98 -19.46 -9.74
CA PHE A 112 -2.64 -20.43 -10.63
C PHE A 112 -3.33 -19.75 -11.82
N GLU A 113 -3.67 -20.53 -12.84
CA GLU A 113 -4.40 -20.06 -14.02
C GLU A 113 -5.83 -19.62 -13.65
N GLY A 114 -6.16 -18.36 -13.92
CA GLY A 114 -7.46 -17.77 -13.54
C GLY A 114 -7.47 -17.00 -12.22
N ALA A 115 -6.36 -16.99 -11.47
CA ALA A 115 -6.24 -16.14 -10.28
C ALA A 115 -6.40 -14.66 -10.64
N CYS A 116 -7.25 -13.95 -9.90
CA CYS A 116 -7.55 -12.55 -10.11
C CYS A 116 -7.33 -11.75 -8.80
N PRO A 117 -6.81 -10.52 -8.85
CA PRO A 117 -6.59 -9.73 -7.63
C PRO A 117 -7.85 -9.62 -6.75
N GLY A 118 -7.76 -10.23 -5.55
CA GLY A 118 -8.77 -10.19 -4.48
C GLY A 118 -10.03 -11.03 -4.75
N ASP A 119 -9.87 -12.11 -5.50
CA ASP A 119 -10.82 -13.22 -5.65
C ASP A 119 -11.03 -14.09 -4.39
N GLY A 120 -10.21 -13.92 -3.36
CA GLY A 120 -10.30 -14.69 -2.11
C GLY A 120 -9.51 -16.01 -2.08
N ASP A 121 -8.98 -16.49 -3.21
CA ASP A 121 -8.41 -17.84 -3.32
C ASP A 121 -6.88 -17.88 -3.44
N ASP A 122 -6.24 -16.71 -3.55
CA ASP A 122 -4.81 -16.56 -3.82
C ASP A 122 -3.92 -16.59 -2.55
N TYR A 123 -3.95 -17.70 -1.81
CA TYR A 123 -3.19 -17.90 -0.56
C TYR A 123 -1.73 -18.39 -0.76
N GLY A 124 -1.22 -18.40 -1.99
CA GLY A 124 0.07 -19.06 -2.34
C GLY A 124 1.33 -18.51 -1.67
N TYR A 125 1.23 -17.47 -0.84
CA TYR A 125 2.34 -16.75 -0.21
C TYR A 125 2.32 -16.79 1.33
N LEU A 126 1.36 -17.50 1.94
CA LEU A 126 1.30 -17.78 3.38
C LEU A 126 1.88 -19.16 3.70
#